data_AF-A0A357R4K7-F1
#
_entry.id   AF-A0A357R4K7-F1
#
_cell.length_a   1.000
_cell.length_b   1.000
_cell.length_c   1.000
_cell.angle_alpha   90.00
_cell.angle_beta   90.00
_cell.angle_gamma   90.00
#
_symmetry.space_group_name_H-M   'P 1'
#
loop_
_entity.id
_entity.type
_entity.pdbx_description
1 polymer ?
#
loop_
_entity_poly.entity_id
_entity_poly.type
_entity_poly.pdbx_seq_one_letter_code
_entity_poly.pdbx_strand_id
1 'polypeptide(L)'
;EKKPLYHFYPGSLILSAGSRGCSLACGFCQNWSSVRGEGHAEIITPADLVDLAEATRDRGNCGIAFTYTEPLVWYEYVLEAAKEARNRGIKTVLVTNGFIRPQPWLELLETIDAVNIDLKAFNTRFYQENCGGSLQPVQEAIALAVGKCHVEVT
;
A
#
# COMPACT_ATOMS: atom_id res chain seq x y z
N GLU A 1 10.23 5.94 -9.97
CA GLU A 1 9.28 4.82 -10.11
C GLU A 1 9.40 3.94 -8.87
N LYS A 2 8.32 3.75 -8.09
CA LYS A 2 8.35 3.03 -6.80
C LYS A 2 7.69 1.63 -6.87
N LYS A 3 7.21 1.21 -8.06
CA LYS A 3 6.33 0.05 -8.25
C LYS A 3 6.79 -0.78 -9.47
N PRO A 4 6.91 -2.12 -9.43
CA PRO A 4 6.44 -3.03 -8.38
C PRO A 4 7.14 -2.85 -7.04
N LEU A 5 8.46 -3.03 -6.92
CA LEU A 5 9.36 -2.34 -5.96
C LEU A 5 10.79 -2.37 -6.52
N TYR A 6 11.80 -1.81 -5.83
CA TYR A 6 13.16 -1.77 -6.36
C TYR A 6 13.81 -3.17 -6.43
N HIS A 7 13.54 -4.02 -5.45
CA HIS A 7 14.04 -5.41 -5.37
C HIS A 7 12.93 -6.46 -5.53
N PHE A 8 11.68 -6.06 -5.76
CA PHE A 8 10.55 -6.96 -6.01
C PHE A 8 10.06 -6.78 -7.44
N TYR A 9 10.26 -7.77 -8.31
CA TYR A 9 9.91 -7.73 -9.75
C TYR A 9 10.42 -6.48 -10.50
N PRO A 10 11.73 -6.15 -10.42
CA PRO A 10 12.27 -4.98 -11.10
C PRO A 10 12.02 -5.04 -12.62
N GLY A 11 11.56 -3.93 -13.18
CA GLY A 11 11.28 -3.79 -14.63
C GLY A 11 9.97 -4.42 -15.12
N SER A 12 9.17 -5.04 -14.24
CA SER A 12 7.83 -5.52 -14.60
C SER A 12 6.79 -4.40 -14.51
N LEU A 13 5.67 -4.52 -15.23
CA LEU A 13 4.52 -3.64 -15.04
C LEU A 13 3.71 -4.10 -13.82
N ILE A 14 3.02 -3.17 -13.16
CA ILE A 14 2.08 -3.49 -12.09
C ILE A 14 0.86 -2.56 -12.12
N LEU A 15 -0.35 -3.12 -11.99
CA LEU A 15 -1.56 -2.33 -11.93
C LEU A 15 -1.61 -1.55 -10.60
N SER A 16 -1.67 -0.22 -10.65
CA SER A 16 -1.73 0.60 -9.43
C SER A 16 -3.17 0.96 -9.08
N ALA A 17 -3.57 0.72 -7.84
CA ALA A 17 -4.88 1.08 -7.29
C ALA A 17 -4.72 2.12 -6.18
N GLY A 18 -5.53 3.19 -6.21
CA GLY A 18 -5.59 4.22 -5.18
C GLY A 18 -7.02 4.63 -4.89
N SER A 19 -7.29 5.01 -3.65
CA SER A 19 -8.60 5.51 -3.20
C SER A 19 -8.45 6.88 -2.53
N ARG A 20 -9.45 7.32 -1.76
CA ARG A 20 -9.46 8.58 -1.02
C ARG A 20 -9.04 8.35 0.43
N GLY A 21 -8.50 9.38 1.08
CA GLY A 21 -8.15 9.36 2.50
C GLY A 21 -6.69 8.99 2.81
N CYS A 22 -6.21 9.46 3.97
CA CYS A 22 -4.90 9.18 4.52
C CYS A 22 -4.97 9.18 6.05
N SER A 23 -4.26 8.27 6.71
CA SER A 23 -4.19 8.23 8.18
C SER A 23 -3.22 9.27 8.77
N LEU A 24 -2.41 9.92 7.92
CA LEU A 24 -1.50 11.00 8.28
C LEU A 24 -1.84 12.29 7.50
N ALA A 25 -1.43 13.44 8.05
CA ALA A 25 -1.63 14.77 7.50
C ALA A 25 -0.29 15.43 7.10
N CYS A 26 0.52 14.72 6.32
CA CYS A 26 1.87 15.17 5.95
C CYS A 26 1.86 16.52 5.22
N GLY A 27 2.61 17.51 5.74
CA GLY A 27 2.74 18.85 5.13
C GLY A 27 3.43 18.88 3.76
N PHE A 28 4.06 17.77 3.36
CA PHE A 28 4.75 17.57 2.09
C PHE A 28 4.01 16.60 1.15
N CYS A 29 2.72 16.30 1.40
CA CYS A 29 1.97 15.31 0.64
C CYS A 29 1.80 15.73 -0.84
N GLN A 30 2.34 14.93 -1.77
CA GLN A 30 2.20 15.15 -3.21
C GLN A 30 0.80 14.77 -3.73
N ASN A 31 0.10 13.86 -3.05
CA ASN A 31 -1.21 13.33 -3.45
C ASN A 31 -2.36 13.94 -2.62
N TRP A 32 -2.16 15.14 -2.05
CA TRP A 32 -3.11 15.75 -1.10
C TRP A 32 -4.50 15.98 -1.69
N SER A 33 -4.61 16.30 -2.98
CA SER A 33 -5.88 16.49 -3.69
C SER A 33 -6.67 15.18 -3.76
N SER A 34 -6.02 14.08 -4.16
CA SER A 34 -6.62 12.73 -4.17
C SER A 34 -7.03 12.27 -2.76
N VAL A 35 -6.23 12.58 -1.74
CA VAL A 35 -6.56 12.31 -0.34
C VAL A 35 -7.86 13.02 0.07
N ARG A 36 -8.06 14.28 -0.36
CA ARG A 36 -9.30 15.05 -0.13
C ARG A 36 -10.48 14.62 -1.00
N GLY A 37 -10.28 13.67 -1.91
CA GLY A 37 -11.30 13.20 -2.83
C GLY A 37 -11.58 14.13 -3.99
N GLU A 38 -10.63 15.00 -4.32
CA GLU A 38 -10.69 15.80 -5.55
C GLU A 38 -10.41 14.90 -6.77
N GLY A 39 -11.18 15.10 -7.84
CA GLY A 39 -11.07 14.34 -9.08
C GLY A 39 -12.08 13.20 -9.24
N HIS A 40 -12.03 12.57 -10.41
CA HIS A 40 -12.89 11.44 -10.77
C HIS A 40 -12.49 10.19 -9.98
N ALA A 41 -13.48 9.45 -9.51
CA ALA A 41 -13.29 8.16 -8.86
C ALA A 41 -14.37 7.20 -9.37
N GLU A 42 -13.97 5.97 -9.63
CA GLU A 42 -14.87 4.90 -10.04
C GLU A 42 -15.01 3.91 -8.90
N ILE A 43 -16.22 3.36 -8.77
CA ILE A 43 -16.46 2.26 -7.85
C ILE A 43 -16.05 1.00 -8.59
N ILE A 44 -14.98 0.38 -8.11
CA ILE A 44 -14.45 -0.90 -8.60
C ILE A 44 -14.54 -1.86 -7.42
N THR A 45 -15.05 -3.08 -7.64
CA THR A 45 -15.05 -4.10 -6.58
C THR A 45 -13.69 -4.79 -6.49
N PRO A 46 -13.36 -5.47 -5.36
CA PRO A 46 -12.15 -6.27 -5.29
C PRO A 46 -12.00 -7.27 -6.43
N ALA A 47 -13.08 -7.94 -6.83
CA ALA A 47 -13.08 -8.88 -7.95
C ALA A 47 -12.77 -8.19 -9.28
N ASP A 48 -13.43 -7.07 -9.58
CA ASP A 48 -13.18 -6.29 -10.80
C ASP A 48 -11.72 -5.84 -10.90
N LEU A 49 -11.12 -5.40 -9.78
CA LEU A 49 -9.71 -5.00 -9.76
C LEU A 49 -8.78 -6.17 -10.11
N VAL A 50 -9.08 -7.37 -9.61
CA VAL A 50 -8.29 -8.57 -9.89
C VAL A 50 -8.52 -9.05 -11.33
N ASP A 51 -9.74 -8.92 -11.87
CA ASP A 51 -10.03 -9.18 -13.28
C ASP A 51 -9.25 -8.25 -14.22
N LEU A 52 -9.15 -6.95 -13.88
CA LEU A 52 -8.33 -5.99 -14.62
C LEU A 52 -6.85 -6.36 -14.59
N ALA A 53 -6.35 -6.82 -13.44
CA ALA A 53 -4.97 -7.26 -13.31
C ALA A 53 -4.69 -8.52 -14.16
N GLU A 54 -5.61 -9.49 -14.17
CA GLU A 54 -5.51 -10.69 -15.01
C GLU A 54 -5.52 -10.35 -16.49
N ALA A 55 -6.45 -9.49 -16.93
CA ALA A 55 -6.62 -9.10 -18.33
C ALA A 55 -5.42 -8.33 -18.90
N THR A 56 -4.44 -7.96 -18.06
CA THR A 56 -3.23 -7.24 -18.46
C THR A 56 -1.94 -8.05 -18.27
N ARG A 57 -2.03 -9.33 -17.88
CA ARG A 57 -0.87 -10.22 -17.69
C ARG A 57 -0.05 -10.40 -18.97
N ASP A 58 -0.72 -10.50 -20.12
CA ASP A 58 -0.09 -10.60 -21.45
C ASP A 58 0.77 -9.38 -21.82
N ARG A 59 0.50 -8.23 -21.19
CA ARG A 59 1.29 -6.99 -21.32
C ARG A 59 2.47 -6.91 -20.36
N GLY A 60 2.73 -7.96 -19.58
CA GLY A 60 3.79 -8.00 -18.58
C GLY A 60 3.39 -7.46 -17.20
N ASN A 61 2.09 -7.36 -16.90
CA ASN A 61 1.62 -7.04 -15.56
C ASN A 61 1.91 -8.20 -14.59
N CYS A 62 2.67 -7.93 -13.53
CA CYS A 62 2.96 -8.91 -12.48
C CYS A 62 1.93 -8.94 -11.36
N GLY A 63 1.08 -7.91 -11.20
CA GLY A 63 0.26 -7.81 -10.00
C GLY A 63 -0.59 -6.54 -9.83
N ILE A 64 -0.91 -6.27 -8.57
CA ILE A 64 -1.62 -5.09 -8.09
C ILE A 64 -0.76 -4.38 -7.03
N ALA A 65 -0.62 -3.08 -7.12
CA ALA A 65 0.00 -2.21 -6.13
C ALA A 65 -1.03 -1.25 -5.53
N PHE A 66 -1.35 -1.40 -4.24
CA PHE A 66 -2.21 -0.47 -3.50
C PHE A 66 -1.37 0.72 -3.01
N THR A 67 -1.73 1.95 -3.42
CA THR A 67 -0.79 3.10 -3.42
C THR A 67 -1.48 4.46 -3.64
N TYR A 68 -0.69 5.50 -3.90
CA TYR A 68 -1.03 6.93 -4.07
C TYR A 68 -1.49 7.63 -2.79
N THR A 69 -2.63 7.19 -2.25
CA THR A 69 -3.12 7.61 -0.94
C THR A 69 -2.73 6.55 0.10
N GLU A 70 -3.41 6.46 1.25
CA GLU A 70 -3.07 5.45 2.24
C GLU A 70 -3.94 4.20 2.08
N PRO A 71 -3.39 3.07 1.60
CA PRO A 71 -4.13 1.82 1.44
C PRO A 71 -4.70 1.28 2.76
N LEU A 72 -4.08 1.57 3.91
CA LEU A 72 -4.56 1.10 5.21
C LEU A 72 -5.85 1.81 5.68
N VAL A 73 -6.27 2.90 5.03
CA VAL A 73 -7.58 3.56 5.32
C VAL A 73 -8.76 2.77 4.74
N TRP A 74 -8.53 1.97 3.71
CA TRP A 74 -9.53 1.14 3.02
C TRP A 74 -9.15 -0.33 3.16
N TYR A 75 -8.82 -0.69 4.40
CA TYR A 75 -8.24 -1.97 4.81
C TYR A 75 -9.03 -3.18 4.32
N GLU A 76 -10.35 -3.19 4.51
CA GLU A 76 -11.21 -4.32 4.15
C GLU A 76 -11.17 -4.59 2.64
N TYR A 77 -11.20 -3.51 1.84
CA TYR A 77 -11.06 -3.61 0.38
C TYR A 77 -9.73 -4.22 -0.03
N VAL A 78 -8.63 -3.73 0.56
CA VAL A 78 -7.28 -4.23 0.26
C VAL A 78 -7.15 -5.70 0.64
N LEU A 79 -7.66 -6.08 1.82
CA LEU A 79 -7.62 -7.46 2.30
C LEU A 79 -8.42 -8.41 1.40
N GLU A 80 -9.63 -8.04 1.00
CA GLU A 80 -10.46 -8.83 0.08
C GLU A 80 -9.80 -8.97 -1.30
N ALA A 81 -9.32 -7.87 -1.88
CA ALA A 81 -8.63 -7.89 -3.16
C ALA A 81 -7.35 -8.71 -3.12
N ALA A 82 -6.60 -8.67 -2.01
CA ALA A 82 -5.37 -9.45 -1.86
C ALA A 82 -5.65 -10.95 -1.72
N LYS A 83 -6.70 -11.35 -0.98
CA LYS A 83 -7.15 -12.74 -0.90
C LYS A 83 -7.52 -13.27 -2.28
N GLU A 84 -8.28 -12.50 -3.06
CA GLU A 84 -8.70 -12.89 -4.40
C GLU A 84 -7.52 -12.95 -5.39
N ALA A 85 -6.64 -11.94 -5.39
CA ALA A 85 -5.43 -11.93 -6.22
C ALA A 85 -4.55 -13.16 -5.97
N ARG A 86 -4.38 -13.54 -4.69
CA ARG A 86 -3.60 -14.73 -4.31
C ARG A 86 -4.17 -16.01 -4.89
N ASN A 87 -5.51 -16.18 -4.90
CA ASN A 87 -6.15 -17.37 -5.47
C ASN A 87 -5.84 -17.55 -6.96
N ARG A 88 -5.47 -16.47 -7.66
CA ARG A 88 -5.14 -16.44 -9.10
C ARG A 88 -3.64 -16.31 -9.38
N GLY A 89 -2.81 -16.35 -8.35
CA GLY A 89 -1.37 -16.16 -8.45
C GLY A 89 -0.95 -14.77 -8.94
N ILE A 90 -1.78 -13.76 -8.70
CA ILE A 90 -1.48 -12.34 -8.99
C ILE A 90 -0.75 -11.75 -7.78
N LYS A 91 0.37 -11.07 -8.03
CA LYS A 91 1.17 -10.49 -6.95
C LYS A 91 0.52 -9.25 -6.34
N THR A 92 0.71 -9.06 -5.06
CA THR A 92 0.17 -7.92 -4.32
C THR A 92 1.27 -7.14 -3.62
N VAL A 93 1.30 -5.83 -3.89
CA VAL A 93 2.22 -4.88 -3.31
C VAL A 93 1.44 -3.83 -2.53
N LEU A 94 1.92 -3.49 -1.34
CA LEU A 94 1.36 -2.43 -0.52
C LEU A 94 2.38 -1.29 -0.34
N VAL A 95 2.06 -0.09 -0.82
CA VAL A 95 2.88 1.11 -0.58
C VAL A 95 2.15 1.97 0.45
N THR A 96 2.68 2.04 1.68
CA THR A 96 1.95 2.57 2.84
C THR A 96 2.85 3.44 3.73
N ASN A 97 2.23 4.34 4.50
CA ASN A 97 2.90 5.04 5.59
C ASN A 97 3.11 4.18 6.85
N GLY A 98 2.54 2.97 6.92
CA GLY A 98 2.72 2.01 8.01
C GLY A 98 2.04 2.40 9.33
N PHE A 99 1.18 3.41 9.36
CA PHE A 99 0.49 3.87 10.56
C PHE A 99 -0.74 3.01 10.86
N ILE A 100 -0.52 1.83 11.45
CA ILE A 100 -1.54 0.80 11.69
C ILE A 100 -1.32 0.09 13.03
N ARG A 101 -2.39 -0.52 13.56
CA ARG A 101 -2.34 -1.34 14.77
C ARG A 101 -1.73 -2.72 14.46
N PRO A 102 -1.01 -3.35 15.41
CA PRO A 102 -0.33 -4.63 15.16
C PRO A 102 -1.22 -5.77 14.66
N GLN A 103 -2.42 -5.93 15.24
CA GLN A 103 -3.31 -7.05 14.89
C GLN A 103 -3.77 -7.01 13.41
N PRO A 104 -4.42 -5.93 12.91
CA PRO A 104 -4.81 -5.88 11.50
C PRO A 104 -3.59 -5.89 10.57
N TRP A 105 -2.46 -5.35 11.00
CA TRP A 105 -1.23 -5.44 10.21
C TRP A 105 -0.79 -6.89 9.96
N LEU A 106 -0.75 -7.70 11.02
CA LEU A 106 -0.37 -9.11 10.93
C LEU A 106 -1.35 -9.91 10.04
N GLU A 107 -2.65 -9.67 10.15
CA GLU A 107 -3.65 -10.32 9.29
C GLU A 107 -3.43 -9.95 7.82
N LEU A 108 -3.23 -8.66 7.51
CA LEU A 108 -3.02 -8.23 6.13
C LEU A 108 -1.74 -8.83 5.53
N LEU A 109 -0.66 -8.89 6.32
CA LEU A 109 0.62 -9.49 5.91
C LEU A 109 0.50 -10.97 5.55
N GLU A 110 -0.52 -11.69 6.01
CA GLU A 110 -0.74 -13.07 5.57
C GLU A 110 -1.08 -13.16 4.08
N THR A 111 -1.58 -12.07 3.47
CA THR A 111 -2.08 -12.03 2.09
C THR A 111 -1.17 -11.26 1.12
N ILE A 112 -0.44 -10.25 1.60
CA ILE A 112 0.43 -9.37 0.80
C ILE A 112 1.79 -10.04 0.47
N ASP A 113 2.25 -9.93 -0.79
CA ASP A 113 3.56 -10.47 -1.21
C ASP A 113 4.73 -9.53 -0.88
N ALA A 114 4.53 -8.21 -0.99
CA ALA A 114 5.55 -7.21 -0.71
C ALA A 114 4.98 -5.90 -0.16
N VAL A 115 5.77 -5.24 0.68
CA VAL A 115 5.43 -3.92 1.24
C VAL A 115 6.59 -2.94 1.01
N ASN A 116 6.24 -1.69 0.72
CA ASN A 116 7.15 -0.56 0.89
C ASN A 116 6.56 0.40 1.91
N ILE A 117 7.24 0.52 3.05
CA ILE A 117 6.79 1.34 4.17
C ILE A 117 7.57 2.65 4.17
N ASP A 118 6.88 3.77 4.01
CA ASP A 118 7.54 5.08 4.02
C ASP A 118 7.83 5.55 5.46
N LEU A 119 9.09 5.45 5.88
CA LEU A 119 9.59 5.98 7.15
C LEU A 119 9.93 7.47 6.98
N LYS A 120 8.94 8.34 7.19
CA LYS A 120 9.02 9.77 6.84
C LYS A 120 10.18 10.52 7.51
N ALA A 121 10.55 10.12 8.73
CA ALA A 121 11.73 10.60 9.46
C ALA A 121 12.02 9.69 10.66
N PHE A 122 13.29 9.50 11.04
CA PHE A 122 13.64 8.90 12.33
C PHE A 122 13.55 9.95 13.47
N ASN A 123 12.44 10.66 13.56
CA ASN A 123 12.24 11.79 14.48
C ASN A 123 10.78 11.90 14.92
N THR A 124 10.51 11.68 16.21
CA THR A 124 9.16 11.75 16.80
C THR A 124 8.53 13.14 16.65
N ARG A 125 9.31 14.21 16.83
CA ARG A 125 8.82 15.59 16.70
C ARG A 125 8.37 15.89 15.27
N PHE A 126 9.11 15.41 14.27
CA PHE A 126 8.71 15.56 12.87
C PHE A 126 7.37 14.87 12.57
N TYR A 127 7.15 13.68 13.12
CA TYR A 127 5.86 12.99 12.97
C TYR A 127 4.70 13.78 13.59
N GLN A 128 4.92 14.35 14.79
CA GLN A 128 3.91 15.14 15.49
C GLN A 128 3.60 16.45 14.77
N GLU A 129 4.63 17.23 14.45
CA GLU A 129 4.48 18.59 13.91
C GLU A 129 4.14 18.61 12.41
N ASN A 130 4.66 17.65 11.64
CA ASN A 130 4.62 17.72 10.18
C ASN A 130 3.86 16.55 9.53
N CYS A 131 3.61 15.45 10.25
CA CYS A 131 2.80 14.33 9.75
C CYS A 131 1.45 14.19 10.45
N GLY A 132 1.22 14.89 11.57
CA GLY A 132 -0.01 14.74 12.37
C GLY A 132 -0.18 13.34 12.97
N GLY A 133 0.92 12.63 13.24
CA GLY A 133 0.90 11.25 13.75
C GLY A 133 2.06 10.94 14.69
N SER A 134 2.37 9.65 14.87
CA SER A 134 3.48 9.20 15.72
C SER A 134 4.39 8.21 14.99
N LEU A 135 5.69 8.26 15.32
CA LEU A 135 6.72 7.42 14.71
C LEU A 135 6.63 5.95 15.14
N GLN A 136 6.30 5.70 16.41
CA GLN A 136 6.35 4.37 17.02
C GLN A 136 5.51 3.32 16.25
N PRO A 137 4.24 3.56 15.88
CA PRO A 137 3.45 2.56 15.14
C PRO A 137 4.07 2.19 13.79
N VAL A 138 4.73 3.14 13.11
CA VAL A 138 5.41 2.88 11.83
C VAL A 138 6.62 1.97 12.02
N GLN A 139 7.41 2.21 13.07
CA GLN A 139 8.55 1.35 13.41
C GLN A 139 8.11 -0.07 13.79
N GLU A 140 7.02 -0.19 14.56
CA GLU A 140 6.42 -1.47 14.91
C GLU A 140 5.92 -2.21 13.66
N ALA A 141 5.23 -1.52 12.74
CA ALA A 141 4.78 -2.11 11.49
C ALA A 141 5.94 -2.64 10.63
N ILE A 142 7.04 -1.87 10.51
CA ILE A 142 8.26 -2.30 9.81
C ILE A 142 8.81 -3.58 10.46
N ALA A 143 8.98 -3.57 11.78
CA ALA A 143 9.53 -4.72 12.50
C ALA A 143 8.67 -5.98 12.34
N LEU A 144 7.34 -5.85 12.37
CA LEU A 144 6.40 -6.97 12.21
C LEU A 144 6.33 -7.52 10.77
N ALA A 145 6.65 -6.71 9.77
CA ALA A 145 6.64 -7.15 8.37
C ALA A 145 7.86 -8.02 8.00
N VAL A 146 9.00 -7.81 8.68
CA VAL A 146 10.23 -8.56 8.42
C VAL A 146 10.00 -10.05 8.67
N GLY A 147 10.32 -10.86 7.65
CA GLY A 147 10.15 -12.31 7.69
C GLY A 147 8.72 -12.80 7.40
N LYS A 148 7.77 -11.90 7.10
CA LYS A 148 6.41 -12.22 6.67
C LYS A 148 6.21 -12.06 5.17
N CYS A 149 6.80 -11.04 4.58
CA CYS A 149 6.78 -10.75 3.14
C CYS A 149 8.07 -10.04 2.71
N HIS A 150 8.18 -9.65 1.43
CA HIS A 150 9.28 -8.78 0.99
C HIS A 150 9.08 -7.36 1.55
N VAL A 151 10.11 -6.78 2.16
CA VAL A 151 10.02 -5.46 2.81
C VAL A 151 11.04 -4.50 2.22
N GLU A 152 10.56 -3.34 1.81
CA GLU A 152 11.36 -2.15 1.53
C GLU A 152 10.94 -1.00 2.45
N VAL A 153 11.88 -0.11 2.74
CA VAL A 153 11.66 1.09 3.55
C VAL A 153 12.23 2.27 2.79
N THR A 154 11.43 3.33 2.62
CA THR A 154 11.84 4.57 1.94
C THR A 154 11.57 5.82 2.74
#